data_AF-A0A3A8YV99-F1
#
_entry.id   AF-A0A3A8YV99-F1
#
_cell.length_a   1.000
_cell.length_b   1.000
_cell.length_c   1.000
_cell.angle_alpha   90.00
_cell.angle_beta   90.00
_cell.angle_gamma   90.00
#
_symmetry.space_group_name_H-M   'P 1'
#
loop_
_entity.id
_entity.type
_entity.pdbx_description
1 polymer ?
#
loop_
_entity_poly.entity_id
_entity_poly.type
_entity_poly.pdbx_seq_one_letter_code
_entity_poly.pdbx_strand_id
1 'polypeptide(L)'
;MTDWLMVIITAIYVVATIIICYFNGKSAKAAKIQTDEMIRQYNLANRPNVTIHFDIIRSGLLCFIIENEGASPAHNIRININRDFLKGVNEEVDKNRLESLADSELYLASKQKIYILLGGQLEFSKLAQNVAEIDISYDGYEEHTTIDLNQYGMMLVYSSPLEDISQHMKKMKENDERFQKKLLKCVGEEYPVQNIVVHSETIDEANKYKIFKAVCCERKVTTNFLAENMGLEKDYILQLLIELECVDRLVSHFNADDDYEAEWYRK
;
A
#
# COMPACT_ATOMS: atom_id res chain seq x y z
N MET A 1 33.03 -45.60 -75.17
CA MET A 1 32.51 -44.21 -75.05
C MET A 1 31.84 -44.00 -73.69
N THR A 2 31.02 -44.94 -73.22
CA THR A 2 30.26 -44.85 -71.95
C THR A 2 31.13 -44.88 -70.68
N ASP A 3 32.19 -45.70 -70.64
CA ASP A 3 33.03 -45.84 -69.43
C ASP A 3 33.86 -44.58 -69.13
N TRP A 4 34.43 -43.95 -70.16
CA TRP A 4 35.16 -42.69 -70.02
C TRP A 4 34.27 -41.52 -69.58
N LEU A 5 32.99 -41.53 -70.00
CA LEU A 5 32.01 -40.53 -69.61
C LEU A 5 31.62 -40.66 -68.12
N MET A 6 31.47 -41.88 -67.61
CA MET A 6 31.22 -42.14 -66.19
C MET A 6 32.37 -41.63 -65.31
N VAL A 7 33.62 -41.92 -65.69
CA VAL A 7 34.82 -41.45 -64.98
C VAL A 7 34.88 -39.92 -64.90
N ILE A 8 34.55 -39.23 -66.00
CA ILE A 8 34.53 -37.76 -66.03
C ILE A 8 33.46 -37.19 -65.09
N ILE A 9 32.25 -37.76 -65.09
CA ILE A 9 31.15 -37.30 -64.21
C ILE A 9 31.52 -37.53 -62.74
N THR A 10 32.11 -38.68 -62.39
CA THR A 10 32.56 -38.96 -61.02
C THR A 10 33.67 -37.99 -60.58
N ALA A 11 34.62 -37.67 -61.47
CA ALA A 11 35.67 -36.70 -61.16
C ALA A 11 35.08 -35.30 -60.87
N ILE A 12 34.11 -34.83 -61.66
CA ILE A 12 33.42 -33.56 -61.43
C ILE A 12 32.68 -33.57 -60.09
N TYR A 13 31.99 -34.67 -59.75
CA TYR A 13 31.27 -34.79 -58.49
C TYR A 13 32.20 -34.74 -57.27
N VAL A 14 33.36 -35.41 -57.33
CA VAL A 14 34.36 -35.37 -56.25
C VAL A 14 34.89 -33.95 -56.07
N VAL A 15 35.22 -33.25 -57.16
CA VAL A 15 35.67 -31.86 -57.11
C VAL A 15 34.60 -30.94 -56.51
N ALA A 16 33.35 -31.08 -56.94
CA ALA A 16 32.22 -30.33 -56.38
C ALA A 16 32.04 -30.60 -54.88
N THR A 17 32.19 -31.85 -54.45
CA THR A 17 32.09 -32.24 -53.03
C THR A 17 33.20 -31.61 -52.20
N ILE A 18 34.45 -31.61 -52.68
CA ILE A 18 35.59 -30.95 -52.02
C ILE A 18 35.32 -29.45 -51.85
N ILE A 19 34.79 -28.78 -52.89
CA ILE A 19 34.45 -27.35 -52.84
C ILE A 19 33.36 -27.09 -51.79
N ILE A 20 32.29 -27.90 -51.76
CA ILE A 20 31.21 -27.79 -50.77
C ILE A 20 31.76 -27.97 -49.35
N CYS A 21 32.60 -28.99 -49.13
CA CYS A 21 33.23 -29.22 -47.82
C CYS A 21 34.09 -28.03 -47.38
N TYR A 22 34.83 -27.41 -48.29
CA TYR A 22 35.62 -26.21 -48.00
C TYR A 22 34.75 -25.01 -47.60
N PHE A 23 33.70 -24.72 -48.38
CA PHE A 23 32.76 -23.64 -48.05
C PHE A 23 32.02 -23.91 -46.74
N ASN A 24 31.62 -25.15 -46.47
CA ASN A 24 31.00 -25.54 -45.21
C ASN A 24 31.94 -25.33 -44.01
N GLY A 25 33.24 -25.65 -44.17
CA GLY A 25 34.24 -25.39 -43.13
C GLY A 25 34.41 -23.89 -42.84
N LYS A 26 34.45 -23.05 -43.89
CA LYS A 26 34.50 -21.59 -43.74
C LYS A 26 33.23 -21.04 -43.09
N SER A 27 32.06 -21.51 -43.50
CA SER A 27 30.76 -21.12 -42.94
C SER A 27 30.62 -21.54 -41.48
N ALA A 28 31.05 -22.75 -41.11
CA ALA A 28 31.04 -23.22 -39.73
C ALA A 28 31.94 -22.37 -38.82
N LYS A 29 33.12 -21.97 -39.32
CA LYS A 29 34.01 -21.07 -38.58
C LYS A 29 33.38 -19.68 -38.37
N ALA A 30 32.73 -19.13 -39.39
CA ALA A 30 32.03 -17.85 -39.29
C ALA A 30 30.83 -17.93 -38.32
N ALA A 31 30.05 -19.01 -38.40
CA ALA A 31 28.93 -19.26 -37.48
C ALA A 31 29.41 -19.35 -36.02
N LYS A 32 30.53 -20.04 -35.77
CA LYS A 32 31.13 -20.09 -34.42
C LYS A 32 31.48 -18.70 -33.89
N ILE A 33 32.18 -17.88 -34.68
CA ILE A 33 32.54 -16.51 -34.29
C ILE A 33 31.28 -15.68 -34.00
N GLN A 34 30.24 -15.82 -34.82
CA GLN A 34 28.97 -15.15 -34.60
C GLN A 34 28.30 -15.61 -33.30
N THR A 35 28.27 -16.92 -33.02
CA THR A 35 27.73 -17.46 -31.78
C THR A 35 28.51 -16.97 -30.56
N ASP A 36 29.84 -16.97 -30.62
CA ASP A 36 30.69 -16.49 -29.52
C ASP A 36 30.43 -15.01 -29.22
N GLU A 37 30.29 -14.17 -30.27
CA GLU A 37 29.97 -12.75 -30.12
C GLU A 37 28.54 -12.54 -29.60
N MET A 38 27.56 -13.33 -30.05
CA MET A 38 26.20 -13.28 -29.50
C MET A 38 26.16 -13.65 -28.02
N ILE A 39 26.91 -14.68 -27.59
CA ILE A 39 27.01 -15.05 -26.18
C ILE A 39 27.65 -13.92 -25.38
N ARG A 40 28.70 -13.28 -25.91
CA ARG A 40 29.34 -12.14 -25.27
C ARG A 40 28.38 -10.97 -25.11
N GLN A 41 27.64 -10.61 -26.16
CA GLN A 41 26.65 -9.54 -26.11
C GLN A 41 25.52 -9.85 -25.14
N TYR A 42 25.05 -11.11 -25.11
CA TYR A 42 24.05 -11.56 -24.15
C TYR A 42 24.54 -11.42 -22.71
N ASN A 43 25.78 -11.83 -22.42
CA ASN A 43 26.37 -11.73 -21.09
C ASN A 43 26.58 -10.27 -20.67
N LEU A 44 27.04 -9.40 -21.58
CA LEU A 44 27.21 -7.97 -21.31
C LEU A 44 25.87 -7.27 -21.09
N ALA A 45 24.83 -7.61 -21.85
CA ALA A 45 23.50 -7.04 -21.68
C ALA A 45 22.82 -7.49 -20.38
N ASN A 46 23.10 -8.71 -19.92
CA ASN A 46 22.52 -9.27 -18.70
C ASN A 46 23.43 -9.17 -17.48
N ARG A 47 24.54 -8.44 -17.55
CA ARG A 47 25.47 -8.29 -16.41
C ARG A 47 24.80 -7.58 -15.22
N PRO A 48 25.28 -7.80 -13.99
CA PRO A 48 24.97 -6.90 -12.88
C PRO A 48 25.48 -5.48 -13.17
N ASN A 49 24.71 -4.46 -12.77
CA ASN A 49 25.07 -3.06 -12.94
C ASN A 49 24.81 -2.34 -11.62
N VAL A 50 25.83 -2.21 -10.77
CA VAL A 50 25.69 -1.61 -9.45
C VAL A 50 26.03 -0.13 -9.54
N THR A 51 25.05 0.71 -9.24
CA THR A 51 25.18 2.16 -9.24
C THR A 51 24.96 2.71 -7.83
N ILE A 52 25.52 3.88 -7.56
CA ILE A 52 25.31 4.61 -6.32
C ILE A 52 24.90 6.04 -6.63
N HIS A 53 23.90 6.55 -5.94
CA HIS A 53 23.48 7.94 -6.02
C HIS A 53 23.09 8.49 -4.65
N PHE A 54 23.07 9.81 -4.53
CA PHE A 54 22.67 10.49 -3.31
C PHE A 54 21.19 10.84 -3.34
N ASP A 55 20.53 10.69 -2.20
CA ASP A 55 19.15 11.11 -2.00
C ASP A 55 18.91 11.58 -0.56
N ILE A 56 17.89 12.42 -0.39
CA ILE A 56 17.40 12.88 0.91
C ILE A 56 16.03 12.23 1.13
N ILE A 57 16.01 11.16 1.92
CA ILE A 57 14.79 10.41 2.22
C ILE A 57 14.07 10.99 3.45
N ARG A 58 12.84 10.49 3.67
CA ARG A 58 11.91 10.80 4.78
C ARG A 58 12.50 11.59 5.94
N SER A 59 11.89 12.74 6.24
CA SER A 59 12.28 13.63 7.34
C SER A 59 13.70 14.22 7.24
N GLY A 60 14.29 14.27 6.04
CA GLY A 60 15.59 14.90 5.82
C GLY A 60 16.78 14.00 6.15
N LEU A 61 16.62 12.68 6.07
CA LEU A 61 17.72 11.73 6.23
C LEU A 61 18.56 11.70 4.95
N LEU A 62 19.85 11.95 5.09
CA LEU A 62 20.82 11.95 4.01
C LEU A 62 21.31 10.52 3.79
N CYS A 63 21.28 10.04 2.55
CA CYS A 63 21.68 8.68 2.25
C CYS A 63 22.33 8.51 0.88
N PHE A 64 23.21 7.51 0.78
CA PHE A 64 23.56 6.92 -0.50
C PHE A 64 22.65 5.73 -0.77
N ILE A 65 22.09 5.68 -1.97
CA ILE A 65 21.29 4.58 -2.46
C ILE A 65 22.16 3.77 -3.42
N ILE A 66 22.39 2.51 -3.06
CA ILE A 66 23.05 1.54 -3.92
C ILE A 66 21.97 0.72 -4.59
N GLU A 67 22.02 0.61 -5.91
CA GLU A 67 21.05 -0.12 -6.70
C GLU A 67 21.73 -1.03 -7.70
N ASN A 68 21.25 -2.26 -7.83
CA ASN A 68 21.61 -3.11 -8.95
C ASN A 68 20.58 -2.91 -10.08
N GLU A 69 20.92 -2.06 -11.03
CA GLU A 69 20.12 -1.82 -12.24
C GLU A 69 20.26 -2.93 -13.29
N GLY A 70 21.19 -3.86 -13.10
CA GLY A 70 21.45 -4.97 -14.00
C GLY A 70 20.33 -6.01 -14.01
N ALA A 71 20.40 -6.95 -14.96
CA ALA A 71 19.44 -8.05 -15.04
C ALA A 71 19.81 -9.22 -14.10
N SER A 72 21.09 -9.37 -13.80
CA SER A 72 21.63 -10.43 -12.92
C SER A 72 21.95 -9.92 -11.53
N PRO A 73 21.95 -10.78 -10.50
CA PRO A 73 22.43 -10.44 -9.16
C PRO A 73 23.91 -10.10 -9.16
N ALA A 74 24.31 -9.21 -8.25
CA ALA A 74 25.69 -8.81 -8.01
C ALA A 74 26.18 -9.41 -6.68
N HIS A 75 27.39 -9.98 -6.69
CA HIS A 75 28.01 -10.58 -5.52
C HIS A 75 29.33 -9.90 -5.17
N ASN A 76 29.74 -10.09 -3.91
CA ASN A 76 31.02 -9.60 -3.38
C ASN A 76 31.20 -8.09 -3.58
N ILE A 77 30.11 -7.34 -3.43
CA ILE A 77 30.14 -5.89 -3.61
C ILE A 77 30.92 -5.28 -2.45
N ARG A 78 31.98 -4.57 -2.81
CA ARG A 78 32.81 -3.75 -1.92
C ARG A 78 32.71 -2.31 -2.36
N ILE A 79 32.62 -1.41 -1.37
CA ILE A 79 32.40 0.01 -1.62
C ILE A 79 33.46 0.79 -0.87
N ASN A 80 34.28 1.51 -1.61
CA ASN A 80 35.31 2.37 -1.06
C ASN A 80 34.90 3.83 -1.26
N ILE A 81 34.84 4.59 -0.17
CA ILE A 81 34.52 6.01 -0.18
C ILE A 81 35.78 6.77 0.22
N ASN A 82 36.13 7.81 -0.53
CA ASN A 82 37.33 8.59 -0.25
C ASN A 82 37.32 9.17 1.18
N ARG A 83 38.50 9.12 1.82
CA ARG A 83 38.68 9.58 3.21
C ARG A 83 38.35 11.06 3.41
N ASP A 84 38.51 11.88 2.37
CA ASP A 84 38.22 13.31 2.47
C ASP A 84 36.73 13.55 2.67
N PHE A 85 35.85 12.84 1.97
CA PHE A 85 34.41 12.88 2.23
C PHE A 85 34.08 12.41 3.65
N LEU A 86 34.68 11.31 4.10
CA LEU A 86 34.41 10.74 5.43
C LEU A 86 34.77 11.68 6.60
N LYS A 87 35.68 12.65 6.41
CA LYS A 87 35.95 13.70 7.41
C LYS A 87 34.72 14.57 7.70
N GLY A 88 33.80 14.70 6.74
CA GLY A 88 32.55 15.46 6.86
C GLY A 88 31.50 14.77 7.75
N VAL A 89 31.60 13.46 7.93
CA VAL A 89 30.70 12.68 8.79
C VAL A 89 30.92 13.08 10.26
N ASN A 90 29.84 13.20 11.03
CA ASN A 90 29.92 13.69 12.41
C ASN A 90 30.40 12.63 13.40
N GLU A 91 29.80 11.44 13.38
CA GLU A 91 30.08 10.38 14.33
C GLU A 91 31.24 9.50 13.86
N GLU A 92 32.24 9.29 14.72
CA GLU A 92 33.36 8.37 14.44
C GLU A 92 32.89 6.92 14.24
N VAL A 93 31.81 6.52 14.92
CA VAL A 93 31.22 5.18 14.74
C VAL A 93 30.72 4.98 13.31
N ASP A 94 30.04 5.99 12.75
CA ASP A 94 29.51 5.93 11.40
C ASP A 94 30.61 6.01 10.35
N LYS A 95 31.67 6.81 10.59
CA LYS A 95 32.89 6.78 9.75
C LYS A 95 33.48 5.38 9.68
N ASN A 96 33.71 4.74 10.83
CA ASN A 96 34.29 3.39 10.87
C ASN A 96 33.41 2.36 10.14
N ARG A 97 32.08 2.51 10.23
CA ARG A 97 31.14 1.66 9.47
C ARG A 97 31.26 1.90 7.97
N LEU A 98 31.33 3.15 7.52
CA LEU A 98 31.50 3.49 6.12
C LEU A 98 32.85 2.99 5.57
N GLU A 99 33.93 3.09 6.35
CA GLU A 99 35.24 2.54 5.97
C GLU A 99 35.20 1.00 5.87
N SER A 100 34.48 0.32 6.76
CA SER A 100 34.35 -1.14 6.72
C SER A 100 33.62 -1.69 5.49
N LEU A 101 32.94 -0.83 4.72
CA LEU A 101 32.30 -1.23 3.46
C LEU A 101 33.32 -1.63 2.38
N ALA A 102 34.56 -1.16 2.48
CA ALA A 102 35.64 -1.54 1.56
C ALA A 102 36.03 -3.02 1.71
N ASP A 103 35.87 -3.57 2.92
CA ASP A 103 36.19 -4.96 3.26
C ASP A 103 34.94 -5.88 3.28
N SER A 104 33.76 -5.32 3.03
CA SER A 104 32.48 -6.03 3.10
C SER A 104 32.21 -6.85 1.83
N GLU A 105 31.48 -7.97 1.94
CA GLU A 105 31.05 -8.77 0.79
C GLU A 105 29.53 -8.77 0.69
N LEU A 106 28.99 -7.67 0.14
CA LEU A 106 27.55 -7.50 0.03
C LEU A 106 26.98 -8.25 -1.18
N TYR A 107 25.73 -8.68 -1.05
CA TYR A 107 24.94 -9.28 -2.11
C TYR A 107 23.77 -8.36 -2.47
N LEU A 108 23.55 -8.12 -3.76
CA LEU A 108 22.45 -7.29 -4.25
C LEU A 108 21.74 -7.97 -5.41
N ALA A 109 20.50 -8.40 -5.18
CA ALA A 109 19.68 -9.01 -6.22
C ALA A 109 19.35 -8.00 -7.34
N SER A 110 18.95 -8.51 -8.49
CA SER A 110 18.49 -7.69 -9.62
C SER A 110 17.38 -6.73 -9.19
N LYS A 111 17.52 -5.44 -9.52
CA LYS A 111 16.60 -4.33 -9.17
C LYS A 111 16.42 -4.07 -7.67
N GLN A 112 17.30 -4.60 -6.83
CA GLN A 112 17.27 -4.34 -5.40
C GLN A 112 18.01 -3.04 -5.05
N LYS A 113 17.50 -2.33 -4.04
CA LYS A 113 18.13 -1.13 -3.47
C LYS A 113 18.52 -1.34 -2.01
N ILE A 114 19.65 -0.77 -1.61
CA ILE A 114 20.10 -0.66 -0.21
C ILE A 114 20.44 0.80 0.08
N TYR A 115 20.17 1.23 1.31
CA TYR A 115 20.37 2.61 1.76
C TYR A 115 21.50 2.65 2.79
N ILE A 116 22.54 3.40 2.49
CA ILE A 116 23.59 3.78 3.43
C ILE A 116 23.20 5.12 4.04
N LEU A 117 22.99 5.15 5.35
CA LEU A 117 22.67 6.37 6.08
C LEU A 117 23.94 7.18 6.34
N LEU A 118 23.90 8.47 6.02
CA LEU A 118 25.02 9.41 6.20
C LEU A 118 24.78 10.38 7.34
N GLY A 119 23.53 10.60 7.73
CA GLY A 119 23.15 11.55 8.76
C GLY A 119 21.82 12.24 8.50
N GLY A 120 21.56 13.32 9.23
CA GLY A 120 20.39 14.17 9.06
C GLY A 120 20.68 15.47 8.31
N GLN A 121 19.64 16.18 7.89
CA GLN A 121 19.73 17.43 7.13
C GLN A 121 20.55 18.53 7.85
N LEU A 122 20.58 18.55 9.18
CA LEU A 122 21.40 19.49 9.95
C LEU A 122 22.91 19.34 9.68
N GLU A 123 23.32 18.16 9.22
CA GLU A 123 24.71 17.78 8.99
C GLU A 123 25.13 17.97 7.53
N PHE A 124 24.16 18.31 6.67
CA PHE A 124 24.34 18.47 5.23
C PHE A 124 25.48 19.43 4.89
N SER A 125 25.54 20.60 5.53
CA SER A 125 26.56 21.61 5.23
C SER A 125 27.98 21.15 5.53
N LYS A 126 28.15 20.20 6.45
CA LYS A 126 29.46 19.64 6.81
C LYS A 126 29.83 18.48 5.88
N LEU A 127 28.87 17.61 5.56
CA LEU A 127 29.04 16.53 4.58
C LEU A 127 29.32 17.06 3.18
N ALA A 128 28.65 18.14 2.78
CA ALA A 128 28.78 18.75 1.45
C ALA A 128 30.06 19.57 1.25
N GLN A 129 30.96 19.64 2.24
CA GLN A 129 32.24 20.35 2.09
C GLN A 129 33.20 19.67 1.12
N ASN A 130 33.12 18.33 1.05
CA ASN A 130 34.01 17.51 0.24
C ASN A 130 33.18 16.69 -0.75
N VAL A 131 33.72 16.47 -1.94
CA VAL A 131 33.11 15.60 -2.95
C VAL A 131 33.30 14.14 -2.53
N ALA A 132 32.23 13.36 -2.61
CA ALA A 132 32.29 11.91 -2.42
C ALA A 132 32.80 11.26 -3.69
N GLU A 133 33.95 10.62 -3.60
CA GLU A 133 34.48 9.75 -4.66
C GLU A 133 34.27 8.31 -4.19
N ILE A 134 33.54 7.53 -4.98
CA ILE A 134 33.08 6.21 -4.60
C ILE A 134 33.49 5.21 -5.68
N ASP A 135 34.29 4.23 -5.27
CA ASP A 135 34.66 3.07 -6.08
C ASP A 135 33.86 1.86 -5.62
N ILE A 136 33.20 1.20 -6.56
CA ILE A 136 32.44 -0.03 -6.31
C ILE A 136 33.06 -1.16 -7.12
N SER A 137 33.46 -2.23 -6.45
CA SER A 137 33.94 -3.45 -7.12
C SER A 137 33.00 -4.62 -6.82
N TYR A 138 32.65 -5.39 -7.85
CA TYR A 138 31.76 -6.56 -7.74
C TYR A 138 31.94 -7.49 -8.94
N ASP A 139 31.89 -8.82 -8.73
CA ASP A 139 31.96 -9.83 -9.80
C ASP A 139 33.03 -9.60 -10.91
N GLY A 140 34.16 -8.99 -10.54
CA GLY A 140 35.26 -8.64 -11.46
C GLY A 140 35.07 -7.35 -12.28
N TYR A 141 34.02 -6.60 -12.01
CA TYR A 141 33.76 -5.25 -12.53
C TYR A 141 34.13 -4.20 -11.50
N GLU A 142 34.47 -3.01 -12.00
CA GLU A 142 34.75 -1.81 -11.21
C GLU A 142 33.97 -0.64 -11.81
N GLU A 143 33.27 0.10 -10.97
CA GLU A 143 32.50 1.28 -11.34
C GLU A 143 32.90 2.43 -10.41
N HIS A 144 33.10 3.63 -10.98
CA HIS A 144 33.50 4.82 -10.24
C HIS A 144 32.44 5.91 -10.38
N THR A 145 32.04 6.50 -9.25
CA THR A 145 31.08 7.60 -9.21
C THR A 145 31.59 8.73 -8.32
N THR A 146 31.45 9.97 -8.81
CA THR A 146 31.69 11.18 -8.04
C THR A 146 30.36 11.87 -7.73
N ILE A 147 30.11 12.17 -6.47
CA ILE A 147 28.89 12.84 -6.00
C ILE A 147 29.28 14.11 -5.22
N ASP A 148 28.91 15.26 -5.76
CA ASP A 148 29.05 16.55 -5.09
C ASP A 148 27.73 16.94 -4.43
N LEU A 149 27.66 16.71 -3.11
CA LEU A 149 26.46 17.01 -2.32
C LEU A 149 26.11 18.50 -2.34
N ASN A 150 27.08 19.40 -2.54
CA ASN A 150 26.82 20.84 -2.52
C ASN A 150 25.86 21.27 -3.65
N GLN A 151 25.83 20.52 -4.75
CA GLN A 151 24.91 20.75 -5.88
C GLN A 151 23.45 20.56 -5.48
N TYR A 152 23.17 19.73 -4.48
CA TYR A 152 21.83 19.43 -4.00
C TYR A 152 21.32 20.44 -2.96
N GLY A 153 22.15 21.37 -2.47
CA GLY A 153 21.80 22.28 -1.37
C GLY A 153 20.63 23.24 -1.65
N MET A 154 20.36 23.52 -2.94
CA MET A 154 19.20 24.31 -3.38
C MET A 154 18.12 23.46 -4.07
N MET A 155 18.30 22.14 -4.13
CA MET A 155 17.34 21.22 -4.73
C MET A 155 16.34 20.74 -3.67
N LEU A 156 15.05 20.90 -3.94
CA LEU A 156 14.02 20.40 -3.05
C LEU A 156 13.73 18.94 -3.41
N VAL A 157 14.10 18.00 -2.54
CA VAL A 157 13.66 16.60 -2.65
C VAL A 157 12.20 16.54 -2.23
N TYR A 158 11.30 16.68 -3.20
CA TYR A 158 9.87 16.58 -2.98
C TYR A 158 9.51 15.10 -2.78
N SER A 159 9.37 14.64 -1.53
CA SER A 159 8.83 13.30 -1.22
C SER A 159 7.29 13.21 -1.35
N SER A 160 6.78 14.02 -2.29
CA SER A 160 5.63 13.89 -3.18
C SER A 160 4.51 12.91 -2.75
N PRO A 161 3.27 13.41 -2.61
CA PRO A 161 2.02 12.77 -2.18
C PRO A 161 1.92 11.82 -0.98
N LEU A 162 2.76 10.81 -0.83
CA LEU A 162 2.50 9.76 0.16
C LEU A 162 2.70 10.24 1.59
N GLU A 163 3.72 11.07 1.80
CA GLU A 163 3.98 11.71 3.10
C GLU A 163 2.83 12.64 3.48
N ASP A 164 2.34 13.45 2.52
CA ASP A 164 1.18 14.33 2.72
C ASP A 164 -0.07 13.52 3.08
N ILE A 165 -0.35 12.43 2.34
CA ILE A 165 -1.45 11.51 2.63
C ILE A 165 -1.31 10.92 4.04
N SER A 166 -0.10 10.49 4.44
CA SER A 166 0.17 9.94 5.76
C SER A 166 -0.09 10.97 6.87
N GLN A 167 0.36 12.21 6.69
CA GLN A 167 0.08 13.29 7.64
C GLN A 167 -1.41 13.61 7.72
N HIS A 168 -2.12 13.62 6.59
CA HIS A 168 -3.57 13.81 6.55
C HIS A 168 -4.31 12.67 7.27
N MET A 169 -3.93 11.42 7.05
CA MET A 169 -4.49 10.26 7.75
C MET A 169 -4.24 10.34 9.26
N LYS A 170 -3.04 10.75 9.68
CA LYS A 170 -2.72 10.95 11.10
C LYS A 170 -3.63 12.00 11.74
N LYS A 171 -3.81 13.16 11.11
CA LYS A 171 -4.73 14.21 11.57
C LYS A 171 -6.18 13.72 11.62
N MET A 172 -6.60 12.91 10.64
CA MET A 172 -7.95 12.34 10.61
C MET A 172 -8.18 11.40 11.79
N LYS A 173 -7.21 10.52 12.10
CA LYS A 173 -7.26 9.64 13.27
C LYS A 173 -7.33 10.43 14.58
N GLU A 174 -6.48 11.44 14.75
CA GLU A 174 -6.46 12.29 15.96
C GLU A 174 -7.80 13.03 16.17
N ASN A 175 -8.42 13.49 15.09
CA ASN A 175 -9.74 14.12 15.12
C ASN A 175 -10.84 13.13 15.51
N ASP A 176 -10.79 11.90 14.97
CA ASP A 176 -11.77 10.86 15.28
C ASP A 176 -11.69 10.42 16.75
N GLU A 177 -10.47 10.22 17.27
CA GLU A 177 -10.27 9.93 18.70
C GLU A 177 -10.81 11.05 19.59
N ARG A 178 -10.63 12.31 19.19
CA ARG A 178 -11.16 13.47 19.92
C ARG A 178 -12.69 13.53 19.85
N PHE A 179 -13.29 13.18 18.71
CA PHE A 179 -14.74 13.09 18.54
C PHE A 179 -15.33 11.98 19.41
N GLN A 180 -14.76 10.77 19.38
CA GLN A 180 -15.18 9.65 20.21
C GLN A 180 -15.08 9.98 21.71
N LYS A 181 -13.99 10.62 22.15
CA LYS A 181 -13.86 11.09 23.54
C LYS A 181 -14.93 12.11 23.93
N LYS A 182 -15.36 12.98 23.01
CA LYS A 182 -16.46 13.93 23.27
C LYS A 182 -17.80 13.20 23.38
N LEU A 183 -18.10 12.26 22.47
CA LEU A 183 -19.31 11.46 22.54
C LEU A 183 -19.41 10.67 23.85
N LEU A 184 -18.33 9.99 24.26
CA LEU A 184 -18.30 9.25 25.52
C LEU A 184 -18.55 10.13 26.74
N LYS A 185 -18.10 11.39 26.74
CA LYS A 185 -18.41 12.35 27.80
C LYS A 185 -19.90 12.70 27.84
N CYS A 186 -20.53 12.91 26.68
CA CYS A 186 -21.96 13.22 26.61
C CYS A 186 -22.85 12.03 27.02
N VAL A 187 -22.41 10.78 26.79
CA VAL A 187 -23.19 9.58 27.15
C VAL A 187 -23.23 9.34 28.67
N GLY A 188 -22.24 9.84 29.43
CA GLY A 188 -22.17 9.71 30.88
C GLY A 188 -22.84 10.84 31.67
N GLU A 189 -23.35 11.88 31.01
CA GLU A 189 -24.07 12.98 31.66
C GLU A 189 -25.57 12.67 31.69
N GLU A 190 -26.14 12.52 32.88
CA GLU A 190 -27.60 12.45 33.08
C GLU A 190 -28.23 13.79 32.70
N TYR A 191 -28.58 13.97 31.42
CA TYR A 191 -29.43 15.09 31.04
C TYR A 191 -30.86 14.82 31.54
N PRO A 192 -31.53 15.81 32.16
CA PRO A 192 -32.96 15.69 32.44
C PRO A 192 -33.67 15.47 31.11
N VAL A 193 -34.51 14.42 31.06
CA VAL A 193 -35.32 14.03 29.90
C VAL A 193 -35.94 15.29 29.28
N GLN A 194 -35.39 15.74 28.15
CA GLN A 194 -36.08 16.71 27.33
C GLN A 194 -37.26 15.98 26.72
N ASN A 195 -38.47 16.48 26.99
CA ASN A 195 -39.69 15.99 26.37
C ASN A 195 -39.50 16.06 24.84
N ILE A 196 -39.15 14.92 24.23
CA ILE A 196 -39.09 14.79 22.78
C ILE A 196 -40.54 14.91 22.31
N VAL A 197 -40.88 16.06 21.75
CA VAL A 197 -42.12 16.22 20.99
C VAL A 197 -41.90 15.47 19.69
N VAL A 198 -42.32 14.21 19.66
CA VAL A 198 -42.37 13.43 18.42
C VAL A 198 -43.46 14.05 17.56
N HIS A 199 -43.06 14.81 16.53
CA HIS A 199 -43.97 15.19 15.45
C HIS A 199 -44.17 13.98 14.56
N SER A 200 -45.15 13.14 14.87
CA SER A 200 -45.53 12.01 14.03
C SER A 200 -46.55 12.46 12.98
N GLU A 201 -46.17 12.33 11.70
CA GLU A 201 -46.94 12.80 10.54
C GLU A 201 -48.02 11.80 10.06
N THR A 202 -48.14 10.62 10.68
CA THR A 202 -49.09 9.58 10.24
C THR A 202 -50.36 9.55 11.09
N ILE A 203 -51.49 9.24 10.43
CA ILE A 203 -52.81 9.13 11.07
C ILE A 203 -52.80 8.04 12.15
N ASP A 204 -52.08 6.94 11.92
CA ASP A 204 -51.96 5.82 12.86
C ASP A 204 -51.30 6.24 14.17
N GLU A 205 -50.21 7.01 14.12
CA GLU A 205 -49.53 7.51 15.31
C GLU A 205 -50.39 8.52 16.09
N ALA A 206 -51.14 9.38 15.38
CA ALA A 206 -52.11 10.27 16.02
C ALA A 206 -53.23 9.48 16.73
N ASN A 207 -53.67 8.36 16.15
CA ASN A 207 -54.66 7.49 16.76
C ASN A 207 -54.08 6.68 17.94
N LYS A 208 -52.85 6.18 17.84
CA LYS A 208 -52.12 5.56 18.97
C LYS A 208 -52.04 6.49 20.17
N TYR A 209 -51.71 7.77 19.96
CA TYR A 209 -51.66 8.75 21.05
C TYR A 209 -53.04 8.94 21.73
N LYS A 210 -54.12 8.99 20.94
CA LYS A 210 -55.50 9.08 21.48
C LYS A 210 -55.88 7.82 22.26
N ILE A 211 -55.56 6.64 21.73
CA ILE A 211 -55.79 5.34 22.39
C ILE A 211 -55.01 5.31 23.71
N PHE A 212 -53.73 5.62 23.69
CA PHE A 212 -52.89 5.64 24.88
C PHE A 212 -53.41 6.62 25.95
N LYS A 213 -53.83 7.81 25.53
CA LYS A 213 -54.48 8.78 26.44
C LYS A 213 -55.74 8.19 27.07
N ALA A 214 -56.61 7.53 26.31
CA ALA A 214 -57.81 6.91 26.83
C ALA A 214 -57.47 5.81 27.86
N VAL A 215 -56.50 4.93 27.56
CA VAL A 215 -55.99 3.91 28.49
C VAL A 215 -55.47 4.53 29.80
N CYS A 216 -54.87 5.72 29.75
CA CYS A 216 -54.35 6.41 30.94
C CYS A 216 -55.43 7.10 31.79
N CYS A 217 -56.51 7.58 31.16
CA CYS A 217 -57.48 8.46 31.79
C CYS A 217 -58.75 7.77 32.25
N GLU A 218 -59.11 6.64 31.63
CA GLU A 218 -60.35 5.93 31.91
C GLU A 218 -60.12 4.73 32.84
N ARG A 219 -61.12 4.40 33.66
CA ARG A 219 -60.98 3.35 34.69
C ARG A 219 -60.96 1.92 34.14
N LYS A 220 -61.66 1.68 33.03
CA LYS A 220 -61.78 0.37 32.39
C LYS A 220 -61.84 0.60 30.88
N VAL A 221 -60.82 0.13 30.18
CA VAL A 221 -60.65 0.38 28.75
C VAL A 221 -60.56 -0.96 28.04
N THR A 222 -61.57 -1.28 27.24
CA THR A 222 -61.57 -2.44 26.35
C THR A 222 -61.46 -1.96 24.90
N THR A 223 -61.06 -2.87 24.00
CA THR A 223 -61.01 -2.59 22.56
C THR A 223 -62.39 -2.16 22.04
N ASN A 224 -63.46 -2.78 22.52
CA ASN A 224 -64.85 -2.40 22.21
C ASN A 224 -65.18 -0.97 22.64
N PHE A 225 -64.82 -0.60 23.87
CA PHE A 225 -65.04 0.75 24.39
C PHE A 225 -64.29 1.81 23.57
N LEU A 226 -63.05 1.52 23.15
CA LEU A 226 -62.26 2.43 22.33
C LEU A 226 -62.81 2.57 20.91
N ALA A 227 -63.23 1.47 20.28
CA ALA A 227 -63.83 1.48 18.96
C ALA A 227 -65.12 2.32 18.92
N GLU A 228 -66.00 2.16 19.91
CA GLU A 228 -67.23 2.94 20.03
C GLU A 228 -66.96 4.42 20.28
N ASN A 229 -66.05 4.77 21.19
CA ASN A 229 -65.74 6.16 21.53
C ASN A 229 -65.00 6.91 20.42
N MET A 230 -64.16 6.20 19.65
CA MET A 230 -63.35 6.81 18.60
C MET A 230 -63.99 6.72 17.22
N GLY A 231 -65.08 5.95 17.07
CA GLY A 231 -65.75 5.73 15.79
C GLY A 231 -64.89 4.98 14.77
N LEU A 232 -63.99 4.11 15.25
CA LEU A 232 -63.02 3.35 14.45
C LEU A 232 -63.34 1.86 14.50
N GLU A 233 -62.85 1.12 13.51
CA GLU A 233 -63.03 -0.34 13.44
C GLU A 233 -62.30 -1.05 14.58
N LYS A 234 -62.94 -2.07 15.16
CA LYS A 234 -62.43 -2.80 16.33
C LYS A 234 -61.08 -3.48 16.04
N ASP A 235 -60.95 -4.10 14.88
CA ASP A 235 -59.73 -4.79 14.44
C ASP A 235 -58.55 -3.82 14.29
N TYR A 236 -58.82 -2.62 13.76
CA TYR A 236 -57.82 -1.57 13.63
C TYR A 236 -57.36 -1.03 14.99
N ILE A 237 -58.29 -0.81 15.93
CA ILE A 237 -57.94 -0.41 17.31
C ILE A 237 -57.12 -1.51 18.00
N LEU A 238 -57.51 -2.78 17.85
CA LEU A 238 -56.78 -3.91 18.42
C LEU A 238 -55.35 -3.98 17.89
N GLN A 239 -55.16 -3.80 16.58
CA GLN A 239 -53.84 -3.75 15.98
C GLN A 239 -52.98 -2.63 16.60
N LEU A 240 -53.52 -1.43 16.73
CA LEU A 240 -52.78 -0.30 17.33
C LEU A 240 -52.46 -0.54 18.82
N LEU A 241 -53.34 -1.20 19.57
CA LEU A 241 -53.11 -1.58 20.97
C LEU A 241 -52.01 -2.64 21.09
N ILE A 242 -51.99 -3.64 20.20
CA ILE A 242 -50.93 -4.65 20.13
C ILE A 242 -49.59 -3.98 19.79
N GLU A 243 -49.56 -3.02 18.86
CA GLU A 243 -48.36 -2.25 18.57
C GLU A 243 -47.89 -1.45 19.79
N LEU A 244 -48.81 -0.77 20.49
CA LEU A 244 -48.50 -0.04 21.72
C LEU A 244 -47.97 -0.94 22.85
N GLU A 245 -48.36 -2.21 22.89
CA GLU A 245 -47.87 -3.19 23.86
C GLU A 245 -46.53 -3.83 23.45
N CYS A 246 -46.42 -4.30 22.20
CA CYS A 246 -45.29 -5.10 21.75
C CYS A 246 -44.11 -4.24 21.26
N VAL A 247 -44.40 -3.15 20.56
CA VAL A 247 -43.39 -2.27 19.95
C VAL A 247 -43.05 -1.15 20.92
N ASP A 248 -44.05 -0.36 21.31
CA ASP A 248 -43.83 0.86 22.10
C ASP A 248 -43.72 0.56 23.61
N ARG A 249 -44.24 -0.59 24.05
CA ARG A 249 -44.22 -1.08 25.45
C ARG A 249 -44.85 -0.12 26.46
N LEU A 250 -45.86 0.63 26.02
CA LEU A 250 -46.54 1.65 26.82
C LEU A 250 -47.80 1.14 27.53
N VAL A 251 -48.43 0.09 27.01
CA VAL A 251 -49.65 -0.53 27.55
C VAL A 251 -49.47 -2.03 27.69
N SER A 252 -50.37 -2.66 28.44
CA SER A 252 -50.54 -4.11 28.49
C SER A 252 -52.00 -4.45 28.78
N HIS A 253 -52.39 -5.71 28.62
CA HIS A 253 -53.77 -6.14 28.86
C HIS A 253 -53.88 -7.29 29.87
N PHE A 254 -55.05 -7.43 30.48
CA PHE A 254 -55.42 -8.61 31.25
C PHE A 254 -55.95 -9.69 30.31
N ASN A 255 -55.61 -10.96 30.57
CA ASN A 255 -56.12 -12.09 29.78
C ASN A 255 -57.65 -12.15 29.86
N ALA A 256 -58.29 -12.17 28.70
CA ALA A 256 -59.73 -12.41 28.53
C ALA A 256 -59.94 -13.52 27.49
N ASP A 257 -61.12 -14.15 27.49
CA ASP A 257 -61.49 -15.17 26.50
C ASP A 257 -61.79 -14.55 25.12
N ASP A 258 -62.01 -13.24 25.06
CA ASP A 258 -62.23 -12.45 23.84
C ASP A 258 -61.28 -11.24 23.84
N ASP A 259 -60.44 -11.14 22.81
CA ASP A 259 -59.43 -10.09 22.62
C ASP A 259 -60.07 -8.68 22.56
N TYR A 260 -61.36 -8.58 22.21
CA TYR A 260 -62.07 -7.30 22.16
C TYR A 260 -62.59 -6.81 23.53
N GLU A 261 -62.70 -7.73 24.49
CA GLU A 261 -63.11 -7.47 25.88
C GLU A 261 -61.93 -7.45 26.86
N ALA A 262 -60.72 -7.73 26.37
CA ALA A 262 -59.50 -7.59 27.16
C ALA A 262 -59.37 -6.16 27.71
N GLU A 263 -59.13 -6.07 29.03
CA GLU A 263 -58.94 -4.78 29.70
C GLU A 263 -57.49 -4.33 29.56
N TRP A 264 -57.29 -3.17 28.95
CA TRP A 264 -55.99 -2.55 28.72
C TRP A 264 -55.65 -1.56 29.84
N TYR A 265 -54.40 -1.61 30.28
CA TYR A 265 -53.85 -0.72 31.31
C TYR A 265 -52.50 -0.16 30.89
N ARG A 266 -52.15 1.00 31.44
CA ARG A 266 -50.83 1.60 31.24
C ARG A 266 -49.77 0.80 31.98
N LYS A 267 -48.67 0.50 31.29
CA LYS A 267 -47.49 -0.13 31.89
C LYS A 267 -46.62 0.87 32.68
#